data_AF-A0A1V9F547-F1
#
_entry.id   AF-A0A1V9F547-F1
#
_cell.length_a   1.000
_cell.length_b   1.000
_cell.length_c   1.000
_cell.angle_alpha   90.00
_cell.angle_beta   90.00
_cell.angle_gamma   90.00
#
_symmetry.space_group_name_H-M   'P 1'
#
loop_
_entity.id
_entity.type
_entity.pdbx_description
1 polymer ?
#
loop_
_entity_poly.entity_id
_entity_poly.type
_entity_poly.pdbx_seq_one_letter_code
_entity_poly.pdbx_strand_id
1 'polypeptide(L)'
;MKVISFAFFSALCFSASAQPVMETGSQKPMPETWIDATTHHTVVRLTNKPGNNASFYFHNNPFVGNKMVFYSTDSTNGRQMYTVDLNTRKLEQVTHQASPMNGEILATKGHNVYYQMKDSVFVTNVDSKQTKLIYVFPADFKATVATVNANETLLGGYRSSDAEREIYRLNPEKHDYFNKIYEARLPRTLFVIDINSKQLKPIFTDSAWLNHVQFSSTDPNLLMFCHEGPWHKVDRIWTIDVRDANKGKVQLMHKRTMENEIAGHEWFSSDGKTIWFDQQLPRGTNFYVGGVNVKTLEEKKYKLDRNEWSVHFTTSPDQKLFAGDGGDPGQVAKAPDGMYIYLFTPEGDHFKATKLVNMKHHNYKLEPNVHFSPDGKWIIFRANFEGQSEVYAVKI
;
A
#
# COMPACT_ATOMS: atom_id res chain seq x y z
N MET A 1 5.92 75.83 13.63
CA MET A 1 5.31 74.51 13.92
C MET A 1 5.99 73.45 13.07
N LYS A 2 6.87 72.62 13.65
CA LYS A 2 7.40 71.40 13.02
C LYS A 2 6.85 70.23 13.83
N VAL A 3 6.00 69.42 13.20
CA VAL A 3 5.46 68.19 13.79
C VAL A 3 6.46 67.08 13.50
N ILE A 4 7.07 66.53 14.55
CA ILE A 4 7.92 65.34 14.47
C ILE A 4 7.00 64.14 14.68
N SER A 5 6.81 63.35 13.63
CA SER A 5 6.03 62.11 13.67
C SER A 5 6.96 60.97 14.10
N PHE A 6 6.73 60.39 15.28
CA PHE A 6 7.42 59.18 15.73
C PHE A 6 6.66 57.96 15.21
N ALA A 7 7.25 57.25 14.24
CA ALA A 7 6.78 55.94 13.81
C ALA A 7 7.25 54.88 14.82
N PHE A 8 6.32 54.28 15.56
CA PHE A 8 6.57 53.10 16.37
C PHE A 8 6.63 51.86 15.45
N PHE A 9 7.83 51.29 15.28
CA PHE A 9 7.99 49.96 14.71
C PHE A 9 7.73 48.93 15.82
N SER A 10 6.54 48.32 15.82
CA SER A 10 6.29 47.11 16.61
C SER A 10 6.97 45.92 15.93
N ALA A 11 8.09 45.47 16.51
CA ALA A 11 8.69 44.19 16.17
C ALA A 11 7.79 43.06 16.71
N LEU A 12 7.11 42.32 15.82
CA LEU A 12 6.48 41.05 16.19
C LEU A 12 7.59 40.02 16.44
N CYS A 13 7.89 39.75 17.71
CA CYS A 13 8.63 38.56 18.10
C CYS A 13 7.74 37.33 17.88
N PHE A 14 8.04 36.53 16.85
CA PHE A 14 7.50 35.19 16.72
C PHE A 14 8.22 34.28 17.71
N SER A 15 7.57 33.98 18.84
CA SER A 15 8.01 32.93 19.75
C SER A 15 7.83 31.58 19.05
N ALA A 16 8.92 30.95 18.62
CA ALA A 16 8.89 29.57 18.15
C ALA A 16 8.65 28.65 19.35
N SER A 17 7.43 28.18 19.53
CA SER A 17 7.12 27.15 20.53
C SER A 17 7.76 25.83 20.10
N ALA A 18 8.58 25.23 20.97
CA ALA A 18 9.10 23.89 20.77
C ALA A 18 7.95 22.88 20.60
N GLN A 19 8.15 21.85 19.78
CA GLN A 19 7.15 20.80 19.57
C GLN A 19 6.88 20.06 20.89
N PRO A 20 5.62 19.79 21.25
CA PRO A 20 5.31 19.07 22.47
C PRO A 20 5.84 17.63 22.41
N VAL A 21 6.42 17.16 23.51
CA VAL A 21 6.79 15.75 23.71
C VAL A 21 5.62 15.05 24.38
N MET A 22 5.04 14.04 23.75
CA MET A 22 3.84 13.39 24.25
C MET A 22 3.66 11.97 23.72
N GLU A 23 2.91 11.14 24.46
CA GLU A 23 2.57 9.79 24.03
C GLU A 23 1.62 9.84 22.83
N THR A 24 2.00 9.19 21.73
CA THR A 24 1.20 9.19 20.49
C THR A 24 -0.19 8.57 20.73
N GLY A 25 -1.23 9.37 20.52
CA GLY A 25 -2.63 8.96 20.76
C GLY A 25 -3.17 9.26 22.16
N SER A 26 -2.40 9.92 23.03
CA SER A 26 -2.85 10.23 24.41
C SER A 26 -3.95 11.29 24.50
N GLN A 27 -4.15 12.08 23.45
CA GLN A 27 -5.22 13.07 23.37
C GLN A 27 -5.82 13.12 21.96
N LYS A 28 -7.02 13.70 21.86
CA LYS A 28 -7.81 13.71 20.63
C LYS A 28 -8.43 15.12 20.46
N PRO A 29 -7.99 15.93 19.48
CA PRO A 29 -6.93 15.64 18.52
C PRO A 29 -5.50 15.74 19.12
N MET A 30 -4.56 15.03 18.51
CA MET A 30 -3.13 15.30 18.66
C MET A 30 -2.77 16.64 17.99
N PRO A 31 -1.68 17.31 18.39
CA PRO A 31 -1.15 18.46 17.67
C PRO A 31 -0.79 18.10 16.23
N GLU A 32 -0.73 19.07 15.32
CA GLU A 32 -0.31 18.80 13.93
C GLU A 32 1.11 18.22 13.82
N THR A 33 1.96 18.53 14.80
CA THR A 33 3.32 18.03 14.90
C THR A 33 3.71 17.87 16.36
N TRP A 34 4.28 16.72 16.71
CA TRP A 34 4.73 16.42 18.06
C TRP A 34 5.98 15.54 18.02
N ILE A 35 6.59 15.33 19.18
CA ILE A 35 7.66 14.36 19.38
C ILE A 35 7.05 13.19 20.16
N ASP A 36 7.12 11.99 19.60
CA ASP A 36 6.66 10.77 20.28
C ASP A 36 7.47 10.55 21.57
N ALA A 37 6.80 10.50 22.72
CA ALA A 37 7.48 10.45 24.02
C ALA A 37 8.27 9.16 24.28
N THR A 38 8.00 8.08 23.55
CA THR A 38 8.70 6.79 23.73
C THR A 38 9.95 6.71 22.85
N THR A 39 9.83 7.18 21.61
CA THR A 39 10.85 6.98 20.57
C THR A 39 11.63 8.26 20.24
N HIS A 40 11.15 9.42 20.69
CA HIS A 40 11.72 10.74 20.46
C HIS A 40 11.81 11.18 18.99
N HIS A 41 11.05 10.55 18.08
CA HIS A 41 10.96 10.97 16.69
C HIS A 41 9.85 12.01 16.50
N THR A 42 10.07 12.94 15.57
CA THR A 42 9.06 13.91 15.15
C THR A 42 7.99 13.22 14.31
N VAL A 43 6.74 13.35 14.72
CA VAL A 43 5.55 12.87 13.99
C VAL A 43 4.72 14.06 13.55
N VAL A 44 4.22 13.99 12.32
CA VAL A 44 3.39 15.02 11.68
C VAL A 44 2.09 14.38 11.22
N ARG A 45 0.96 15.02 11.51
CA ARG A 45 -0.32 14.66 10.90
C ARG A 45 -0.43 15.29 9.50
N LEU A 46 -0.59 14.47 8.47
CA LEU A 46 -0.67 14.92 7.08
C LEU A 46 -2.09 15.27 6.66
N THR A 47 -3.09 14.56 7.17
CA THR A 47 -4.51 14.83 6.88
C THR A 47 -5.22 15.40 8.09
N ASN A 48 -5.92 16.52 7.91
CA ASN A 48 -6.69 17.19 8.95
C ASN A 48 -8.05 17.61 8.38
N LYS A 49 -8.91 16.62 8.14
CA LYS A 49 -10.18 16.76 7.43
C LYS A 49 -11.21 15.79 8.02
N PRO A 50 -12.51 16.13 8.04
CA PRO A 50 -13.56 15.19 8.41
C PRO A 50 -13.51 13.87 7.62
N GLY A 51 -14.21 12.85 8.11
CA GLY A 51 -14.25 11.54 7.46
C GLY A 51 -13.03 10.66 7.77
N ASN A 52 -12.99 9.47 7.20
CA ASN A 52 -11.84 8.58 7.31
C ASN A 52 -10.89 8.86 6.16
N ASN A 53 -9.64 9.21 6.50
CA ASN A 53 -8.56 9.49 5.57
C ASN A 53 -7.56 8.33 5.58
N ALA A 54 -7.22 7.78 4.43
CA ALA A 54 -6.39 6.59 4.31
C ALA A 54 -5.40 6.71 3.14
N SER A 55 -4.12 6.47 3.43
CA SER A 55 -3.10 6.20 2.40
C SER A 55 -3.47 4.94 1.61
N PHE A 56 -2.86 4.79 0.44
CA PHE A 56 -2.96 3.57 -0.34
C PHE A 56 -2.30 2.39 0.40
N TYR A 57 -2.70 1.19 0.01
CA TYR A 57 -2.11 -0.07 0.44
C TYR A 57 -0.61 -0.09 0.15
N PHE A 58 0.18 -0.77 0.98
CA PHE A 58 1.64 -0.58 1.11
C PHE A 58 2.44 -0.73 -0.20
N HIS A 59 2.01 -1.60 -1.13
CA HIS A 59 2.71 -1.81 -2.41
C HIS A 59 2.24 -0.86 -3.52
N ASN A 60 1.13 -0.14 -3.32
CA ASN A 60 0.59 0.80 -4.30
C ASN A 60 1.19 2.18 -4.08
N ASN A 61 2.15 2.57 -4.92
CA ASN A 61 2.80 3.87 -4.85
C ASN A 61 1.78 5.02 -4.94
N PRO A 62 1.63 5.86 -3.89
CA PRO A 62 0.66 6.95 -3.89
C PRO A 62 1.24 8.30 -4.34
N PHE A 63 2.51 8.38 -4.78
CA PHE A 63 3.20 9.65 -4.96
C PHE A 63 3.26 10.16 -6.40
N VAL A 64 2.90 11.44 -6.58
CA VAL A 64 3.16 12.23 -7.79
C VAL A 64 4.02 13.43 -7.40
N GLY A 65 5.32 13.39 -7.74
CA GLY A 65 6.27 14.39 -7.27
C GLY A 65 6.29 14.45 -5.74
N ASN A 66 5.99 15.62 -5.16
CA ASN A 66 5.89 15.82 -3.71
C ASN A 66 4.46 15.66 -3.15
N LYS A 67 3.48 15.27 -3.97
CA LYS A 67 2.11 15.06 -3.53
C LYS A 67 1.85 13.58 -3.29
N MET A 68 1.14 13.26 -2.21
CA MET A 68 0.61 11.92 -1.97
C MET A 68 -0.88 11.90 -2.25
N VAL A 69 -1.36 10.92 -3.04
CA VAL A 69 -2.76 10.61 -3.22
C VAL A 69 -3.27 9.78 -2.05
N PHE A 70 -4.45 10.11 -1.53
CA PHE A 70 -5.10 9.36 -0.47
C PHE A 70 -6.62 9.34 -0.67
N TYR A 71 -7.29 8.42 0.01
CA TYR A 71 -8.75 8.36 0.04
C TYR A 71 -9.31 9.12 1.24
N SER A 72 -10.40 9.87 1.04
CA SER A 72 -11.22 10.42 2.12
C SER A 72 -12.68 10.02 1.94
N THR A 73 -13.40 9.83 3.05
CA THR A 73 -14.85 9.52 3.08
C THR A 73 -15.70 10.70 3.57
N ASP A 74 -15.23 11.93 3.42
CA ASP A 74 -15.96 13.14 3.81
C ASP A 74 -17.14 13.47 2.89
N SER A 75 -17.16 12.91 1.68
CA SER A 75 -18.25 13.05 0.71
C SER A 75 -19.41 12.10 0.99
N THR A 76 -20.64 12.60 0.79
CA THR A 76 -21.88 11.79 0.84
C THR A 76 -21.94 10.72 -0.25
N ASN A 77 -21.15 10.87 -1.32
CA ASN A 77 -21.13 9.96 -2.47
C ASN A 77 -20.15 8.78 -2.29
N GLY A 78 -19.61 8.61 -1.09
CA GLY A 78 -18.59 7.61 -0.77
C GLY A 78 -17.17 8.15 -0.96
N ARG A 79 -16.18 7.25 -0.86
CA ARG A 79 -14.76 7.65 -0.88
C ARG A 79 -14.36 8.39 -2.16
N GLN A 80 -13.59 9.46 -2.01
CA GLN A 80 -12.99 10.23 -3.09
C GLN A 80 -11.48 10.29 -2.91
N MET A 81 -10.74 10.48 -4.00
CA MET A 81 -9.30 10.71 -3.94
C MET A 81 -9.00 12.20 -3.75
N TYR A 82 -8.02 12.45 -2.90
CA TYR A 82 -7.44 13.75 -2.62
C TYR A 82 -5.93 13.65 -2.75
N THR A 83 -5.26 14.80 -2.82
CA THR A 83 -3.81 14.90 -2.65
C THR A 83 -3.48 15.72 -1.42
N VAL A 84 -2.36 15.38 -0.78
CA VAL A 84 -1.68 16.23 0.19
C VAL A 84 -0.28 16.56 -0.33
N ASP A 85 0.08 17.85 -0.37
CA ASP A 85 1.47 18.25 -0.57
C ASP A 85 2.28 17.97 0.69
N LEU A 86 3.35 17.18 0.60
CA LEU A 86 4.10 16.72 1.77
C LEU A 86 4.91 17.84 2.46
N ASN A 87 5.18 18.96 1.78
CA ASN A 87 5.89 20.10 2.36
C ASN A 87 4.91 21.10 2.99
N THR A 88 3.83 21.43 2.28
CA THR A 88 2.91 22.50 2.71
C THR A 88 1.67 21.96 3.44
N ARG A 89 1.46 20.64 3.42
CA ARG A 89 0.26 19.96 3.93
C ARG A 89 -1.05 20.42 3.27
N LYS A 90 -0.96 21.04 2.09
CA LYS A 90 -2.13 21.54 1.36
C LYS A 90 -2.92 20.36 0.80
N LEU A 91 -4.21 20.31 1.10
CA LEU A 91 -5.13 19.31 0.57
C LEU A 91 -5.83 19.81 -0.70
N GLU A 92 -5.90 18.96 -1.72
CA GLU A 92 -6.64 19.24 -2.96
C GLU A 92 -7.45 18.01 -3.38
N GLN A 93 -8.75 18.18 -3.59
CA GLN A 93 -9.61 17.11 -4.10
C GLN A 93 -9.21 16.74 -5.54
N VAL A 94 -9.17 15.45 -5.85
CA VAL A 94 -8.85 14.93 -7.18
C VAL A 94 -10.12 14.48 -7.90
N THR A 95 -10.98 13.72 -7.23
CA THR A 95 -12.16 13.13 -7.85
C THR A 95 -13.47 13.69 -7.28
N HIS A 96 -14.50 13.75 -8.12
CA HIS A 96 -15.85 14.23 -7.77
C HIS A 96 -16.93 13.23 -8.25
N GLN A 97 -16.76 11.96 -7.91
CA GLN A 97 -17.65 10.89 -8.40
C GLN A 97 -18.93 10.78 -7.59
N ALA A 98 -20.02 10.38 -8.26
CA ALA A 98 -21.34 10.23 -7.67
C ALA A 98 -21.57 8.85 -7.00
N SER A 99 -20.58 7.97 -7.01
CA SER A 99 -20.70 6.62 -6.43
C SER A 99 -19.36 6.16 -5.85
N PRO A 100 -19.37 5.18 -4.93
CA PRO A 100 -18.14 4.62 -4.39
C PRO A 100 -17.24 4.05 -5.50
N MET A 101 -15.97 4.41 -5.44
CA MET A 101 -14.92 3.90 -6.34
C MET A 101 -14.05 2.84 -5.65
N ASN A 102 -13.33 2.05 -6.44
CA ASN A 102 -12.34 1.09 -5.99
C ASN A 102 -11.06 1.20 -6.81
N GLY A 103 -9.92 0.91 -6.20
CA GLY A 103 -8.61 0.91 -6.86
C GLY A 103 -7.65 1.93 -6.27
N GLU A 104 -6.38 1.57 -6.18
CA GLU A 104 -5.31 2.41 -5.64
C GLU A 104 -4.19 2.46 -6.68
N ILE A 105 -4.55 2.86 -7.90
CA ILE A 105 -3.71 2.69 -9.08
C ILE A 105 -3.25 4.07 -9.52
N LEU A 106 -2.02 4.43 -9.18
CA LEU A 106 -1.40 5.67 -9.64
C LEU A 106 -0.35 5.39 -10.72
N ALA A 107 -0.53 6.05 -11.85
CA ALA A 107 0.44 6.12 -12.94
C ALA A 107 1.24 7.42 -12.79
N THR A 108 2.50 7.28 -12.37
CA THR A 108 3.32 8.39 -11.87
C THR A 108 3.92 9.28 -12.95
N LYS A 109 4.07 8.81 -14.20
CA LYS A 109 4.60 9.58 -15.32
C LYS A 109 3.52 10.48 -15.93
N GLY A 110 2.31 9.95 -16.10
CA GLY A 110 1.17 10.67 -16.63
C GLY A 110 0.36 11.42 -15.57
N HIS A 111 0.73 11.28 -14.29
CA HIS A 111 0.03 11.87 -13.14
C HIS A 111 -1.46 11.47 -13.12
N ASN A 112 -1.75 10.19 -13.35
CA ASN A 112 -3.09 9.68 -13.58
C ASN A 112 -3.47 8.67 -12.50
N VAL A 113 -4.62 8.86 -11.86
CA VAL A 113 -5.21 7.86 -10.97
C VAL A 113 -6.29 7.08 -11.70
N TYR A 114 -6.19 5.76 -11.68
CA TYR A 114 -7.17 4.84 -12.22
C TYR A 114 -8.00 4.24 -11.11
N TYR A 115 -9.31 4.17 -11.34
CA TYR A 115 -10.25 3.57 -10.39
C TYR A 115 -11.45 3.00 -11.15
N GLN A 116 -12.12 2.05 -10.51
CA GLN A 116 -13.27 1.36 -11.04
C GLN A 116 -14.51 1.70 -10.21
N MET A 117 -15.61 2.00 -10.89
CA MET A 117 -16.94 2.09 -10.29
C MET A 117 -17.82 1.08 -11.01
N LYS A 118 -18.30 0.07 -10.29
CA LYS A 118 -19.08 -1.04 -10.86
C LYS A 118 -18.31 -1.71 -12.01
N ASP A 119 -18.82 -1.64 -13.23
CA ASP A 119 -18.27 -2.20 -14.46
C ASP A 119 -17.35 -1.23 -15.22
N SER A 120 -17.23 0.01 -14.75
CA SER A 120 -16.62 1.10 -15.51
C SER A 120 -15.30 1.53 -14.89
N VAL A 121 -14.25 1.56 -15.70
CA VAL A 121 -12.91 2.02 -15.32
C VAL A 121 -12.72 3.46 -15.79
N PHE A 122 -12.30 4.31 -14.86
CA PHE A 122 -12.06 5.73 -15.09
C PHE A 122 -10.59 6.06 -14.84
N VAL A 123 -10.15 7.14 -15.46
CA VAL A 123 -8.90 7.81 -15.12
C VAL A 123 -9.20 9.26 -14.76
N THR A 124 -8.55 9.78 -13.73
CA THR A 124 -8.52 11.22 -13.44
C THR A 124 -7.08 11.68 -13.39
N ASN A 125 -6.76 12.75 -14.12
CA ASN A 125 -5.45 13.38 -14.02
C ASN A 125 -5.37 14.23 -12.74
N VAL A 126 -4.31 14.03 -11.95
CA VAL A 126 -4.15 14.62 -10.62
C VAL A 126 -4.02 16.15 -10.68
N ASP A 127 -3.40 16.69 -11.73
CA ASP A 127 -3.16 18.13 -11.86
C ASP A 127 -4.36 18.86 -12.46
N SER A 128 -4.80 18.43 -13.64
CA SER A 128 -5.90 19.08 -14.39
C SER A 128 -7.29 18.74 -13.86
N LYS A 129 -7.41 17.72 -12.99
CA LYS A 129 -8.68 17.18 -12.47
C LYS A 129 -9.62 16.64 -13.55
N GLN A 130 -9.14 16.49 -14.78
CA GLN A 130 -9.94 15.96 -15.89
C GLN A 130 -10.15 14.46 -15.71
N THR A 131 -11.40 14.02 -15.77
CA THR A 131 -11.80 12.61 -15.71
C THR A 131 -12.19 12.09 -17.09
N LYS A 132 -11.78 10.87 -17.43
CA LYS A 132 -12.18 10.15 -18.65
C LYS A 132 -12.64 8.74 -18.31
N LEU A 133 -13.67 8.27 -18.99
CA LEU A 133 -14.04 6.85 -19.00
C LEU A 133 -13.03 6.11 -19.90
N ILE A 134 -12.38 5.08 -19.34
CA ILE A 134 -11.36 4.30 -20.04
C ILE A 134 -11.93 3.03 -20.64
N TYR A 135 -12.74 2.29 -19.88
CA TYR A 135 -13.25 0.99 -20.29
C TYR A 135 -14.56 0.66 -19.56
N VAL A 136 -15.46 -0.07 -20.22
CA VAL A 136 -16.66 -0.64 -19.60
C VAL A 136 -16.60 -2.15 -19.81
N PHE A 137 -16.59 -2.89 -18.71
CA PHE A 137 -16.62 -4.34 -18.73
C PHE A 137 -17.94 -4.84 -19.33
N PRO A 138 -17.92 -5.72 -20.34
CA PRO A 138 -19.13 -6.29 -20.86
C PRO A 138 -19.79 -7.20 -19.81
N ALA A 139 -21.10 -7.41 -19.91
CA ALA A 139 -21.89 -8.11 -18.90
C ALA A 139 -21.41 -9.55 -18.64
N ASP A 140 -20.80 -10.18 -19.64
CA ASP A 140 -20.23 -11.54 -19.61
C ASP A 140 -18.75 -11.59 -19.15
N PHE A 141 -18.12 -10.42 -18.90
CA PHE A 141 -16.76 -10.31 -18.37
C PHE A 141 -16.71 -9.32 -17.18
N LYS A 142 -17.29 -9.71 -16.05
CA LYS A 142 -17.22 -8.92 -14.81
C LYS A 142 -15.88 -9.12 -14.11
N ALA A 143 -15.05 -8.08 -14.05
CA ALA A 143 -13.69 -8.18 -13.55
C ALA A 143 -13.24 -6.92 -12.79
N THR A 144 -12.07 -7.00 -12.16
CA THR A 144 -11.50 -5.91 -11.36
C THR A 144 -10.11 -5.54 -11.89
N VAL A 145 -9.88 -4.27 -12.19
CA VAL A 145 -8.53 -3.75 -12.43
C VAL A 145 -7.79 -3.52 -11.12
N ALA A 146 -6.50 -3.81 -11.10
CA ALA A 146 -5.68 -3.79 -9.89
C ALA A 146 -4.37 -2.98 -10.05
N THR A 147 -3.88 -2.81 -11.29
CA THR A 147 -2.55 -2.21 -11.52
C THR A 147 -2.44 -1.58 -12.92
N VAL A 148 -1.45 -0.72 -13.10
CA VAL A 148 -1.05 -0.10 -14.38
C VAL A 148 0.44 -0.38 -14.62
N ASN A 149 0.83 -0.66 -15.86
CA ASN A 149 2.21 -1.01 -16.16
C ASN A 149 3.17 0.19 -16.21
N ALA A 150 4.48 -0.07 -16.15
CA ALA A 150 5.51 0.95 -15.98
C ALA A 150 5.59 2.02 -17.11
N ASN A 151 5.05 1.74 -18.29
CA ASN A 151 4.96 2.71 -19.40
C ASN A 151 3.53 3.24 -19.62
N GLU A 152 2.60 2.91 -18.71
CA GLU A 152 1.24 3.44 -18.65
C GLU A 152 0.37 3.14 -19.88
N THR A 153 0.59 1.99 -20.52
CA THR A 153 -0.16 1.54 -21.70
C THR A 153 -1.14 0.42 -21.40
N LEU A 154 -0.93 -0.35 -20.32
CA LEU A 154 -1.76 -1.49 -19.95
C LEU A 154 -2.29 -1.35 -18.53
N LEU A 155 -3.57 -1.66 -18.34
CA LEU A 155 -4.15 -2.00 -17.04
C LEU A 155 -4.14 -3.51 -16.86
N GLY A 156 -3.80 -3.97 -15.66
CA GLY A 156 -3.80 -5.38 -15.28
C GLY A 156 -4.87 -5.66 -14.23
N GLY A 157 -5.45 -6.86 -14.26
CA GLY A 157 -6.50 -7.22 -13.32
C GLY A 157 -6.82 -8.71 -13.30
N TYR A 158 -7.85 -9.07 -12.54
CA TYR A 158 -8.33 -10.43 -12.43
C TYR A 158 -9.86 -10.51 -12.54
N ARG A 159 -10.33 -11.63 -13.08
CA ARG A 159 -11.74 -12.02 -13.17
C ARG A 159 -12.00 -13.21 -12.27
N SER A 160 -12.96 -13.06 -11.37
CA SER A 160 -13.56 -14.14 -10.59
C SER A 160 -14.72 -14.80 -11.33
N SER A 161 -14.86 -16.11 -11.18
CA SER A 161 -16.05 -16.84 -11.67
C SER A 161 -17.33 -16.39 -10.99
N ASP A 162 -18.47 -16.62 -11.63
CA ASP A 162 -19.80 -16.28 -11.10
C ASP A 162 -20.10 -17.03 -9.80
N ALA A 163 -19.71 -18.31 -9.74
CA ALA A 163 -19.83 -19.14 -8.54
C ALA A 163 -19.00 -18.61 -7.38
N GLU A 164 -17.79 -18.10 -7.64
CA GLU A 164 -16.95 -17.51 -6.59
C GLU A 164 -17.58 -16.24 -6.02
N ARG A 165 -18.15 -15.38 -6.90
CA ARG A 165 -18.87 -14.18 -6.46
C ARG A 165 -20.08 -14.52 -5.60
N GLU A 166 -20.76 -15.62 -5.89
CA GLU A 166 -21.86 -16.11 -5.07
C GLU A 166 -21.39 -16.60 -3.69
N ILE A 167 -20.23 -17.27 -3.62
CA ILE A 167 -19.60 -17.63 -2.33
C ILE A 167 -19.37 -16.35 -1.50
N TYR A 168 -18.76 -15.30 -2.07
CA TYR A 168 -18.59 -14.03 -1.36
C TYR A 168 -19.93 -13.43 -0.89
N ARG A 169 -20.95 -13.42 -1.74
CA ARG A 169 -22.26 -12.83 -1.42
C ARG A 169 -22.93 -13.53 -0.25
N LEU A 170 -22.80 -14.85 -0.18
CA LEU A 170 -23.39 -15.68 0.88
C LEU A 170 -22.54 -15.73 2.16
N ASN A 171 -21.30 -15.25 2.12
CA ASN A 171 -20.32 -15.35 3.20
C ASN A 171 -19.54 -14.03 3.28
N PRO A 172 -20.09 -12.96 3.88
CA PRO A 172 -19.49 -11.62 3.81
C PRO A 172 -18.22 -11.46 4.65
N GLU A 173 -18.04 -12.27 5.69
CA GLU A 173 -16.88 -12.19 6.57
C GLU A 173 -15.72 -13.04 6.06
N LYS A 174 -14.48 -12.55 6.20
CA LYS A 174 -13.27 -13.22 5.68
C LYS A 174 -13.14 -14.67 6.15
N HIS A 175 -13.42 -14.93 7.41
CA HIS A 175 -13.33 -16.27 7.98
C HIS A 175 -14.33 -17.26 7.38
N ASP A 176 -15.46 -16.78 6.82
CA ASP A 176 -16.52 -17.61 6.26
C ASP A 176 -16.23 -18.04 4.82
N TYR A 177 -15.64 -17.16 4.01
CA TYR A 177 -15.40 -17.44 2.59
C TYR A 177 -14.01 -17.99 2.28
N PHE A 178 -12.98 -17.67 3.07
CA PHE A 178 -11.57 -17.86 2.67
C PHE A 178 -11.25 -19.31 2.30
N ASN A 179 -11.55 -20.25 3.19
CA ASN A 179 -11.33 -21.67 2.92
C ASN A 179 -12.31 -22.20 1.85
N LYS A 180 -13.54 -21.68 1.77
CA LYS A 180 -14.52 -22.11 0.77
C LYS A 180 -14.05 -21.78 -0.65
N ILE A 181 -13.54 -20.56 -0.87
CA ILE A 181 -13.01 -20.15 -2.17
C ILE A 181 -11.75 -20.94 -2.52
N TYR A 182 -10.82 -21.06 -1.57
CA TYR A 182 -9.59 -21.82 -1.77
C TYR A 182 -9.88 -23.28 -2.17
N GLU A 183 -10.74 -23.98 -1.43
CA GLU A 183 -11.04 -25.40 -1.69
C GLU A 183 -11.95 -25.61 -2.92
N ALA A 184 -12.72 -24.60 -3.33
CA ALA A 184 -13.60 -24.71 -4.50
C ALA A 184 -12.85 -24.79 -5.83
N ARG A 185 -11.58 -24.34 -5.87
CA ARG A 185 -10.71 -24.39 -7.06
C ARG A 185 -11.37 -23.83 -8.33
N LEU A 186 -12.18 -22.78 -8.14
CA LEU A 186 -12.91 -22.14 -9.23
C LEU A 186 -11.94 -21.35 -10.11
N PRO A 187 -12.15 -21.34 -11.44
CA PRO A 187 -11.23 -20.68 -12.34
C PRO A 187 -11.19 -19.17 -12.08
N ARG A 188 -9.98 -18.63 -11.95
CA ARG A 188 -9.70 -17.19 -12.02
C ARG A 188 -8.85 -16.88 -13.22
N THR A 189 -9.13 -15.74 -13.84
CA THR A 189 -8.44 -15.32 -15.08
C THR A 189 -7.78 -13.97 -14.89
N LEU A 190 -6.46 -13.90 -15.05
CA LEU A 190 -5.73 -12.66 -15.21
C LEU A 190 -5.99 -12.09 -16.61
N PHE A 191 -6.07 -10.77 -16.72
CA PHE A 191 -6.24 -10.09 -17.99
C PHE A 191 -5.44 -8.78 -18.01
N VAL A 192 -5.24 -8.27 -19.23
CA VAL A 192 -4.80 -6.90 -19.47
C VAL A 192 -5.83 -6.14 -20.30
N ILE A 193 -5.90 -4.82 -20.15
CA ILE A 193 -6.63 -3.90 -21.02
C ILE A 193 -5.61 -2.92 -21.59
N ASP A 194 -5.52 -2.85 -22.91
CA ASP A 194 -4.77 -1.80 -23.58
C ASP A 194 -5.54 -0.47 -23.49
N ILE A 195 -4.90 0.54 -22.88
CA ILE A 195 -5.53 1.81 -22.55
C ILE A 195 -5.90 2.62 -23.80
N ASN A 196 -5.18 2.44 -24.91
CA ASN A 196 -5.40 3.22 -26.14
C ASN A 196 -6.46 2.57 -27.02
N SER A 197 -6.25 1.31 -27.37
CA SER A 197 -7.14 0.53 -28.24
C SER A 197 -8.40 0.02 -27.55
N LYS A 198 -8.43 0.05 -26.21
CA LYS A 198 -9.53 -0.46 -25.37
C LYS A 198 -9.74 -1.97 -25.52
N GLN A 199 -8.71 -2.70 -25.95
CA GLN A 199 -8.80 -4.15 -26.10
C GLN A 199 -8.50 -4.85 -24.79
N LEU A 200 -9.43 -5.68 -24.34
CA LEU A 200 -9.24 -6.61 -23.23
C LEU A 200 -8.66 -7.92 -23.76
N LYS A 201 -7.62 -8.41 -23.10
CA LYS A 201 -6.98 -9.70 -23.41
C LYS A 201 -6.85 -10.54 -22.14
N PRO A 202 -7.53 -11.69 -22.04
CA PRO A 202 -7.22 -12.70 -21.03
C PRO A 202 -5.80 -13.22 -21.24
N ILE A 203 -5.02 -13.35 -20.17
CA ILE A 203 -3.60 -13.74 -20.27
C ILE A 203 -3.27 -15.06 -19.58
N PHE A 204 -3.97 -15.43 -18.52
CA PHE A 204 -3.71 -16.66 -17.77
C PHE A 204 -4.93 -17.05 -16.96
N THR A 205 -5.30 -18.33 -16.99
CA THR A 205 -6.40 -18.88 -16.21
C THR A 205 -5.90 -20.09 -15.44
N ASP A 206 -6.21 -20.14 -14.15
CA ASP A 206 -5.87 -21.27 -13.29
C ASP A 206 -7.04 -21.59 -12.34
N SER A 207 -7.06 -22.82 -11.85
CA SER A 207 -7.86 -23.28 -10.72
C SER A 207 -7.30 -22.84 -9.36
N ALA A 208 -6.03 -22.43 -9.31
CA ALA A 208 -5.48 -21.73 -8.15
C ALA A 208 -6.17 -20.38 -7.97
N TRP A 209 -6.32 -19.94 -6.72
CA TRP A 209 -6.99 -18.68 -6.39
C TRP A 209 -6.08 -17.48 -6.72
N LEU A 210 -6.14 -16.98 -7.97
CA LEU A 210 -5.26 -15.90 -8.45
C LEU A 210 -5.59 -14.54 -7.84
N ASN A 211 -4.64 -13.83 -7.22
CA ASN A 211 -4.87 -12.50 -6.61
C ASN A 211 -3.59 -11.62 -6.59
N HIS A 212 -3.61 -10.50 -5.87
CA HIS A 212 -2.47 -9.62 -5.56
C HIS A 212 -1.65 -9.21 -6.81
N VAL A 213 -2.39 -8.74 -7.82
CA VAL A 213 -1.88 -8.49 -9.17
C VAL A 213 -1.13 -7.15 -9.22
N GLN A 214 0.14 -7.18 -9.60
CA GLN A 214 1.02 -6.00 -9.66
C GLN A 214 1.89 -6.04 -10.92
N PHE A 215 1.95 -4.95 -11.68
CA PHE A 215 3.00 -4.82 -12.70
C PHE A 215 4.35 -4.52 -12.04
N SER A 216 5.44 -4.97 -12.67
CA SER A 216 6.79 -4.55 -12.32
C SER A 216 6.91 -3.03 -12.36
N SER A 217 7.64 -2.47 -11.39
CA SER A 217 7.90 -1.04 -11.31
C SER A 217 8.70 -0.50 -12.50
N THR A 218 9.40 -1.35 -13.25
CA THR A 218 10.27 -0.94 -14.37
C THR A 218 10.06 -1.72 -15.66
N ASP A 219 9.66 -2.99 -15.63
CA ASP A 219 9.37 -3.77 -16.84
C ASP A 219 7.86 -3.72 -17.18
N PRO A 220 7.46 -3.04 -18.28
CA PRO A 220 6.05 -2.89 -18.62
C PRO A 220 5.35 -4.19 -19.05
N ASN A 221 6.10 -5.29 -19.24
CA ASN A 221 5.55 -6.57 -19.67
C ASN A 221 5.48 -7.61 -18.55
N LEU A 222 6.14 -7.37 -17.40
CA LEU A 222 6.19 -8.33 -16.31
C LEU A 222 5.06 -8.05 -15.31
N LEU A 223 4.17 -9.02 -15.15
CA LEU A 223 3.08 -8.98 -14.18
C LEU A 223 3.33 -10.02 -13.08
N MET A 224 3.35 -9.60 -11.83
CA MET A 224 3.30 -10.47 -10.65
C MET A 224 1.85 -10.73 -10.25
N PHE A 225 1.60 -11.94 -9.75
CA PHE A 225 0.35 -12.33 -9.12
C PHE A 225 0.64 -13.37 -8.04
N CYS A 226 -0.38 -13.71 -7.25
CA CYS A 226 -0.25 -14.74 -6.25
C CYS A 226 -1.23 -15.90 -6.43
N HIS A 227 -0.85 -17.07 -5.93
CA HIS A 227 -1.79 -18.11 -5.53
C HIS A 227 -2.23 -17.85 -4.08
N GLU A 228 -3.42 -17.31 -3.92
CA GLU A 228 -4.03 -17.01 -2.62
C GLU A 228 -4.57 -18.29 -1.95
N GLY A 229 -4.68 -18.26 -0.62
CA GLY A 229 -5.12 -19.40 0.18
C GLY A 229 -4.37 -19.51 1.49
N PRO A 230 -4.55 -20.58 2.28
CA PRO A 230 -3.76 -20.79 3.49
C PRO A 230 -2.27 -20.85 3.09
N TRP A 231 -1.47 -19.86 3.51
CA TRP A 231 -0.11 -19.66 2.97
C TRP A 231 0.79 -20.89 3.13
N HIS A 232 0.61 -21.68 4.19
CA HIS A 232 1.33 -22.93 4.42
C HIS A 232 0.92 -24.07 3.48
N LYS A 233 -0.01 -23.84 2.54
CA LYS A 233 -0.45 -24.81 1.52
C LYS A 233 -0.11 -24.40 0.09
N VAL A 234 0.37 -23.19 -0.15
CA VAL A 234 0.57 -22.64 -1.50
C VAL A 234 1.99 -22.14 -1.71
N ASP A 235 2.57 -22.42 -2.88
CA ASP A 235 3.68 -21.63 -3.39
C ASP A 235 3.09 -20.36 -3.98
N ARG A 236 3.32 -19.23 -3.30
CA ARG A 236 2.47 -18.03 -3.45
C ARG A 236 2.87 -17.14 -4.62
N ILE A 237 4.15 -16.89 -4.85
CA ILE A 237 4.62 -15.73 -5.63
C ILE A 237 4.96 -16.14 -7.06
N TRP A 238 4.24 -15.60 -8.04
CA TRP A 238 4.41 -15.95 -9.45
C TRP A 238 4.51 -14.72 -10.33
N THR A 239 5.19 -14.86 -11.47
CA THR A 239 5.21 -13.84 -12.52
C THR A 239 4.81 -14.40 -13.88
N ILE A 240 4.36 -13.51 -14.77
CA ILE A 240 4.06 -13.80 -16.16
C ILE A 240 4.51 -12.64 -17.04
N ASP A 241 5.12 -12.94 -18.18
CA ASP A 241 5.32 -11.96 -19.25
C ASP A 241 4.04 -11.88 -20.09
N VAL A 242 3.38 -10.72 -20.07
CA VAL A 242 2.06 -10.53 -20.71
C VAL A 242 2.11 -10.62 -22.24
N ARG A 243 3.29 -10.51 -22.85
CA ARG A 243 3.49 -10.74 -24.30
C ARG A 243 3.41 -12.22 -24.65
N ASP A 244 3.91 -13.06 -23.74
CA ASP A 244 3.98 -14.51 -23.88
C ASP A 244 2.79 -15.25 -23.24
N ALA A 245 1.78 -14.50 -22.77
CA ALA A 245 0.55 -15.01 -22.18
C ALA A 245 -0.08 -16.20 -22.91
N ASN A 246 -0.11 -16.18 -24.25
CA ASN A 246 -0.69 -17.25 -25.07
C ASN A 246 0.07 -18.60 -24.94
N LYS A 247 1.27 -18.60 -24.35
CA LYS A 247 2.08 -19.80 -24.10
C LYS A 247 1.82 -20.39 -22.70
N GLY A 248 1.04 -19.72 -21.84
CA GLY A 248 0.73 -20.16 -20.49
C GLY A 248 1.94 -20.29 -19.56
N LYS A 249 3.07 -19.65 -19.90
CA LYS A 249 4.31 -19.77 -19.13
C LYS A 249 4.32 -18.77 -17.98
N VAL A 250 4.18 -19.29 -16.77
CA VAL A 250 4.35 -18.56 -15.51
C VAL A 250 5.63 -19.01 -14.82
N GLN A 251 6.26 -18.11 -14.07
CA GLN A 251 7.49 -18.38 -13.33
C GLN A 251 7.19 -18.32 -11.83
N LEU A 252 7.46 -19.43 -11.12
CA LEU A 252 7.45 -19.42 -9.66
C LEU A 252 8.67 -18.64 -9.17
N MET A 253 8.44 -17.64 -8.33
CA MET A 253 9.50 -16.76 -7.85
C MET A 253 10.10 -17.25 -6.53
N HIS A 254 9.32 -17.92 -5.69
CA HIS A 254 9.82 -18.46 -4.43
C HIS A 254 9.12 -19.78 -4.12
N LYS A 255 9.91 -20.84 -3.93
CA LYS A 255 9.43 -22.17 -3.60
C LYS A 255 9.61 -22.42 -2.12
N ARG A 256 8.54 -22.83 -1.44
CA ARG A 256 8.64 -23.20 -0.02
C ARG A 256 9.65 -24.33 0.17
N THR A 257 10.45 -24.19 1.20
CA THR A 257 11.57 -25.05 1.57
C THR A 257 11.21 -26.02 2.70
N MET A 258 10.17 -25.72 3.48
CA MET A 258 9.72 -26.56 4.59
C MET A 258 8.21 -26.54 4.80
N GLU A 259 7.71 -27.52 5.57
CA GLU A 259 6.34 -27.51 6.05
C GLU A 259 6.07 -26.27 6.92
N ASN A 260 4.88 -25.68 6.75
CA ASN A 260 4.46 -24.45 7.45
C ASN A 260 5.31 -23.21 7.17
N GLU A 261 6.18 -23.24 6.16
CA GLU A 261 6.72 -22.00 5.59
C GLU A 261 5.60 -21.16 4.99
N ILE A 262 5.67 -19.85 5.25
CA ILE A 262 4.79 -18.88 4.60
C ILE A 262 5.62 -17.76 3.98
N ALA A 263 5.17 -17.32 2.82
CA ALA A 263 5.62 -16.13 2.12
C ALA A 263 4.39 -15.33 1.73
N GLY A 264 4.40 -14.02 1.92
CA GLY A 264 3.25 -13.16 1.66
C GLY A 264 3.61 -11.68 1.62
N HIS A 265 2.59 -10.85 1.39
CA HIS A 265 2.72 -9.39 1.31
C HIS A 265 3.82 -8.95 0.34
N GLU A 266 3.93 -9.62 -0.80
CA GLU A 266 5.00 -9.42 -1.77
C GLU A 266 4.92 -8.08 -2.53
N TRP A 267 6.07 -7.46 -2.80
CA TRP A 267 6.15 -6.20 -3.57
C TRP A 267 7.40 -6.14 -4.45
N PHE A 268 7.32 -5.37 -5.53
CA PHE A 268 8.50 -5.04 -6.33
C PHE A 268 9.34 -3.96 -5.66
N SER A 269 10.66 -4.16 -5.67
CA SER A 269 11.66 -3.10 -5.45
C SER A 269 11.51 -1.96 -6.46
N SER A 270 11.98 -0.76 -6.10
CA SER A 270 11.84 0.45 -6.94
C SER A 270 12.49 0.32 -8.33
N ASP A 271 13.56 -0.46 -8.47
CA ASP A 271 14.22 -0.73 -9.75
C ASP A 271 13.68 -1.98 -10.46
N GLY A 272 12.70 -2.67 -9.85
CA GLY A 272 12.02 -3.84 -10.37
C GLY A 272 12.86 -5.11 -10.44
N LYS A 273 14.06 -5.13 -9.83
CA LYS A 273 14.98 -6.29 -9.92
C LYS A 273 14.76 -7.34 -8.85
N THR A 274 14.16 -6.97 -7.73
CA THR A 274 13.86 -7.88 -6.61
C THR A 274 12.36 -7.83 -6.31
N ILE A 275 11.77 -9.00 -6.10
CA ILE A 275 10.47 -9.15 -5.43
C ILE A 275 10.77 -9.46 -3.97
N TRP A 276 10.33 -8.59 -3.08
CA TRP A 276 10.45 -8.76 -1.63
C TRP A 276 9.15 -9.31 -1.05
N PHE A 277 9.20 -9.96 0.12
CA PHE A 277 8.05 -10.56 0.79
C PHE A 277 8.30 -10.78 2.29
N ASP A 278 7.24 -10.77 3.10
CA ASP A 278 7.27 -11.29 4.48
C ASP A 278 7.44 -12.82 4.41
N GLN A 279 8.39 -13.37 5.15
CA GLN A 279 8.67 -14.79 5.19
C GLN A 279 8.78 -15.29 6.63
N GLN A 280 8.15 -16.45 6.91
CA GLN A 280 8.22 -17.08 8.22
C GLN A 280 8.56 -18.57 8.12
N LEU A 281 9.55 -19.01 8.92
CA LEU A 281 10.17 -20.33 8.85
C LEU A 281 10.22 -21.03 10.22
N PRO A 282 9.20 -21.82 10.61
CA PRO A 282 7.86 -21.87 10.04
C PRO A 282 6.98 -20.69 10.51
N ARG A 283 5.73 -20.65 10.05
CA ARG A 283 4.69 -19.69 10.42
C ARG A 283 4.65 -19.42 11.92
N GLY A 284 4.80 -18.14 12.26
CA GLY A 284 4.70 -17.64 13.63
C GLY A 284 5.92 -17.96 14.49
N THR A 285 7.04 -18.41 13.93
CA THR A 285 8.23 -18.85 14.70
C THR A 285 9.44 -17.96 14.47
N ASN A 286 10.04 -18.03 13.27
CA ASN A 286 11.18 -17.20 12.88
C ASN A 286 10.75 -16.29 11.74
N PHE A 287 11.17 -15.02 11.76
CA PHE A 287 10.67 -13.96 10.88
C PHE A 287 11.80 -13.40 10.02
N TYR A 288 11.48 -13.19 8.74
CA TYR A 288 12.40 -12.67 7.75
C TYR A 288 11.67 -11.75 6.78
N VAL A 289 12.39 -10.80 6.19
CA VAL A 289 12.02 -10.25 4.89
C VAL A 289 12.85 -10.99 3.84
N GLY A 290 12.17 -11.81 3.04
CA GLY A 290 12.75 -12.54 1.92
C GLY A 290 12.73 -11.70 0.65
N GLY A 291 13.66 -11.95 -0.25
CA GLY A 291 13.76 -11.29 -1.54
C GLY A 291 14.31 -12.21 -2.60
N VAL A 292 13.71 -12.21 -3.79
CA VAL A 292 14.16 -12.98 -4.94
C VAL A 292 14.46 -12.09 -6.13
N ASN A 293 15.63 -12.31 -6.75
CA ASN A 293 15.99 -11.64 -7.98
C ASN A 293 15.06 -12.10 -9.13
N VAL A 294 14.43 -11.13 -9.80
CA VAL A 294 13.44 -11.36 -10.86
C VAL A 294 14.01 -12.13 -12.04
N LYS A 295 15.31 -11.98 -12.34
CA LYS A 295 15.96 -12.62 -13.50
C LYS A 295 16.71 -13.90 -13.13
N THR A 296 17.46 -13.87 -12.02
CA THR A 296 18.37 -14.97 -11.66
C THR A 296 17.74 -16.00 -10.72
N LEU A 297 16.59 -15.66 -10.10
CA LEU A 297 15.96 -16.44 -9.01
C LEU A 297 16.84 -16.62 -7.77
N GLU A 298 17.93 -15.85 -7.67
CA GLU A 298 18.75 -15.83 -6.46
C GLU A 298 17.97 -15.22 -5.31
N GLU A 299 17.94 -15.92 -4.19
CA GLU A 299 17.25 -15.49 -2.98
C GLU A 299 18.21 -14.87 -1.97
N LYS A 300 17.71 -13.90 -1.23
CA LYS A 300 18.32 -13.34 -0.03
C LYS A 300 17.23 -13.12 1.02
N LYS A 301 17.61 -13.06 2.29
CA LYS A 301 16.68 -12.75 3.37
C LYS A 301 17.37 -12.04 4.51
N TYR A 302 16.61 -11.21 5.22
CA TYR A 302 17.05 -10.54 6.43
C TYR A 302 16.21 -11.01 7.60
N LYS A 303 16.85 -11.59 8.61
CA LYS A 303 16.20 -11.99 9.87
C LYS A 303 15.79 -10.76 10.68
N LEU A 304 14.66 -10.86 11.37
CA LEU A 304 14.19 -9.89 12.37
C LEU A 304 13.63 -10.61 13.61
N ASP A 305 13.53 -9.88 14.71
CA ASP A 305 12.93 -10.40 15.94
C ASP A 305 11.39 -10.43 15.87
N ARG A 306 10.77 -11.28 16.69
CA ARG A 306 9.30 -11.43 16.74
C ARG A 306 8.57 -10.11 16.98
N ASN A 307 9.12 -9.26 17.86
CA ASN A 307 8.52 -7.97 18.18
C ASN A 307 8.67 -6.95 17.04
N GLU A 308 9.56 -7.21 16.10
CA GLU A 308 9.81 -6.35 14.95
C GLU A 308 8.96 -6.77 13.74
N TRP A 309 8.29 -7.93 13.83
CA TRP A 309 7.40 -8.38 12.75
C TRP A 309 6.30 -7.35 12.51
N SER A 310 6.08 -7.08 11.24
CA SER A 310 5.14 -6.10 10.76
C SER A 310 4.11 -6.76 9.85
N VAL A 311 2.87 -6.28 9.87
CA VAL A 311 1.85 -6.74 8.93
C VAL A 311 2.33 -6.50 7.50
N HIS A 312 2.91 -5.33 7.22
CA HIS A 312 3.49 -4.99 5.92
C HIS A 312 4.92 -4.47 6.06
N PHE A 313 5.67 -4.64 4.97
CA PHE A 313 7.00 -4.11 4.80
C PHE A 313 7.09 -3.34 3.48
N THR A 314 8.02 -2.40 3.41
CA THR A 314 8.35 -1.67 2.18
C THR A 314 9.84 -1.30 2.14
N THR A 315 10.32 -0.83 1.00
CA THR A 315 11.70 -0.42 0.77
C THR A 315 11.82 1.06 0.42
N SER A 316 12.85 1.70 0.95
CA SER A 316 13.22 3.08 0.60
C SER A 316 13.51 3.25 -0.91
N PRO A 317 13.38 4.46 -1.48
CA PRO A 317 13.62 4.69 -2.91
C PRO A 317 15.01 4.27 -3.38
N ASP A 318 16.05 4.49 -2.56
CA ASP A 318 17.43 4.09 -2.83
C ASP A 318 17.75 2.63 -2.44
N GLN A 319 16.75 1.93 -1.91
CA GLN A 319 16.76 0.52 -1.50
C GLN A 319 17.76 0.16 -0.40
N LYS A 320 18.24 1.13 0.38
CA LYS A 320 19.17 0.87 1.50
C LYS A 320 18.48 0.57 2.82
N LEU A 321 17.26 1.08 2.99
CA LEU A 321 16.45 0.96 4.19
C LEU A 321 15.13 0.25 3.89
N PHE A 322 14.59 -0.42 4.91
CA PHE A 322 13.25 -0.99 4.91
C PHE A 322 12.41 -0.34 6.01
N ALA A 323 11.10 -0.40 5.88
CA ALA A 323 10.17 0.02 6.91
C ALA A 323 9.12 -1.07 7.15
N GLY A 324 8.58 -1.12 8.36
CA GLY A 324 7.46 -1.99 8.70
C GLY A 324 6.47 -1.30 9.63
N ASP A 325 5.21 -1.75 9.59
CA ASP A 325 4.10 -1.15 10.33
C ASP A 325 3.76 -1.82 11.68
N GLY A 326 4.57 -2.79 12.11
CA GLY A 326 4.38 -3.53 13.36
C GLY A 326 3.09 -4.36 13.36
N GLY A 327 2.72 -4.85 14.54
CA GLY A 327 1.51 -5.65 14.72
C GLY A 327 1.10 -5.75 16.18
N ASP A 328 -0.21 -5.79 16.43
CA ASP A 328 -0.73 -6.08 17.77
C ASP A 328 -0.57 -7.57 18.15
N PRO A 329 -0.71 -7.93 19.45
CA PRO A 329 -0.63 -9.32 19.88
C PRO A 329 -1.67 -10.27 19.26
N GLY A 330 -2.69 -9.72 18.57
CA GLY A 330 -3.69 -10.49 17.83
C GLY A 330 -3.20 -10.99 16.48
N GLN A 331 -2.10 -10.44 15.95
CA GLN A 331 -1.54 -10.84 14.65
C GLN A 331 -0.76 -12.17 14.71
N VAL A 332 -0.37 -12.68 13.53
CA VAL A 332 0.30 -13.98 13.37
C VAL A 332 1.56 -14.12 14.22
N ALA A 333 2.32 -13.03 14.41
CA ALA A 333 3.53 -13.04 15.22
C ALA A 333 3.25 -13.14 16.73
N LYS A 334 2.02 -12.83 17.20
CA LYS A 334 1.67 -12.75 18.63
C LYS A 334 2.71 -11.94 19.42
N ALA A 335 3.19 -10.86 18.83
CA ALA A 335 4.26 -10.04 19.40
C ALA A 335 3.75 -9.33 20.66
N PRO A 336 4.33 -9.56 21.85
CA PRO A 336 3.91 -8.88 23.07
C PRO A 336 4.26 -7.38 23.08
N ASP A 337 5.28 -6.97 22.30
CA ASP A 337 5.76 -5.58 22.21
C ASP A 337 6.00 -5.20 20.73
N GLY A 338 5.01 -5.45 19.87
CA GLY A 338 5.12 -5.27 18.40
C GLY A 338 4.46 -4.02 17.81
N MET A 339 3.83 -3.19 18.64
CA MET A 339 3.01 -2.07 18.17
C MET A 339 3.85 -0.81 17.94
N TYR A 340 4.72 -0.82 16.92
CA TYR A 340 5.50 0.33 16.51
C TYR A 340 5.58 0.44 14.98
N ILE A 341 5.80 1.66 14.49
CA ILE A 341 6.39 1.84 13.16
C ILE A 341 7.90 1.62 13.27
N TYR A 342 8.47 0.83 12.36
CA TYR A 342 9.87 0.44 12.38
C TYR A 342 10.63 0.95 11.15
N LEU A 343 11.87 1.37 11.38
CA LEU A 343 12.91 1.48 10.35
C LEU A 343 13.88 0.31 10.50
N PHE A 344 14.28 -0.28 9.40
CA PHE A 344 15.20 -1.41 9.36
C PHE A 344 16.41 -1.07 8.50
N THR A 345 17.59 -1.25 9.07
CA THR A 345 18.86 -1.18 8.35
C THR A 345 19.40 -2.60 8.17
N PRO A 346 19.64 -3.06 6.93
CA PRO A 346 20.30 -4.35 6.70
C PRO A 346 21.73 -4.37 7.25
N GLU A 347 22.04 -5.35 8.09
CA GLU A 347 23.39 -5.64 8.60
C GLU A 347 23.70 -7.13 8.35
N GLY A 348 24.41 -7.43 7.25
CA GLY A 348 24.65 -8.82 6.84
C GLY A 348 23.35 -9.54 6.44
N ASP A 349 22.96 -10.54 7.23
CA ASP A 349 21.78 -11.39 7.02
C ASP A 349 20.61 -11.09 7.98
N HIS A 350 20.67 -9.98 8.71
CA HIS A 350 19.63 -9.54 9.64
C HIS A 350 19.37 -8.04 9.52
N PHE A 351 18.28 -7.58 10.13
CA PHE A 351 18.00 -6.18 10.30
C PHE A 351 18.46 -5.69 11.67
N LYS A 352 19.00 -4.48 11.69
CA LYS A 352 18.99 -3.61 12.86
C LYS A 352 17.72 -2.76 12.82
N ALA A 353 16.80 -2.98 13.75
CA ALA A 353 15.55 -2.26 13.84
C ALA A 353 15.67 -0.98 14.69
N THR A 354 14.92 0.05 14.32
CA THR A 354 14.71 1.27 15.11
C THR A 354 13.21 1.52 15.23
N LYS A 355 12.70 1.64 16.45
CA LYS A 355 11.30 2.03 16.73
C LYS A 355 11.12 3.52 16.49
N LEU A 356 10.17 3.89 15.64
CA LEU A 356 9.94 5.28 15.23
C LEU A 356 8.69 5.91 15.83
N VAL A 357 7.62 5.14 16.02
CA VAL A 357 6.37 5.66 16.60
C VAL A 357 5.78 4.59 17.50
N ASN A 358 5.40 4.95 18.72
CA ASN A 358 4.66 4.05 19.59
C ASN A 358 3.19 4.01 19.17
N MET A 359 2.73 2.84 18.71
CA MET A 359 1.38 2.63 18.18
C MET A 359 0.43 2.01 19.21
N LYS A 360 0.75 2.08 20.51
CA LYS A 360 -0.06 1.47 21.59
C LYS A 360 -1.56 1.79 21.56
N HIS A 361 -1.94 3.01 21.13
CA HIS A 361 -3.34 3.43 21.02
C HIS A 361 -3.99 3.12 19.66
N HIS A 362 -3.23 2.57 18.72
CA HIS A 362 -3.72 2.19 17.41
C HIS A 362 -4.48 0.86 17.48
N ASN A 363 -5.62 0.81 16.80
CA ASN A 363 -6.37 -0.42 16.58
C ASN A 363 -6.01 -1.02 15.22
N TYR A 364 -5.24 -2.11 15.25
CA TYR A 364 -4.71 -2.84 14.07
C TYR A 364 -5.78 -3.57 13.24
N LYS A 365 -7.08 -3.45 13.57
CA LYS A 365 -8.14 -3.71 12.57
C LYS A 365 -7.99 -2.83 11.33
N LEU A 366 -7.41 -1.64 11.50
CA LEU A 366 -6.91 -0.81 10.41
C LEU A 366 -5.41 -1.07 10.28
N GLU A 367 -4.96 -1.65 9.18
CA GLU A 367 -3.53 -1.87 8.96
C GLU A 367 -2.83 -0.56 8.53
N PRO A 368 -1.64 -0.19 9.09
CA PRO A 368 -1.05 1.13 8.83
C PRO A 368 -0.47 1.36 7.43
N ASN A 369 -0.09 0.32 6.69
CA ASN A 369 0.33 0.41 5.29
C ASN A 369 1.41 1.48 5.04
N VAL A 370 2.61 1.23 5.57
CA VAL A 370 3.74 2.16 5.53
C VAL A 370 4.27 2.41 4.11
N HIS A 371 4.69 3.65 3.87
CA HIS A 371 5.36 4.12 2.65
C HIS A 371 6.56 5.00 3.02
N PHE A 372 7.65 4.92 2.26
CA PHE A 372 8.67 5.98 2.32
C PHE A 372 8.22 7.21 1.54
N SER A 373 8.52 8.41 2.03
CA SER A 373 8.39 9.63 1.22
C SER A 373 9.32 9.58 0.00
N PRO A 374 9.00 10.30 -1.10
CA PRO A 374 9.84 10.34 -2.30
C PRO A 374 11.28 10.80 -2.05
N ASP A 375 11.50 11.66 -1.06
CA ASP A 375 12.84 12.13 -0.67
C ASP A 375 13.56 11.19 0.31
N GLY A 376 12.90 10.12 0.75
CA GLY A 376 13.45 9.11 1.66
C GLY A 376 13.70 9.61 3.08
N LYS A 377 13.07 10.71 3.52
CA LYS A 377 13.27 11.31 4.86
C LYS A 377 12.12 11.09 5.83
N TRP A 378 11.04 10.47 5.38
CA TRP A 378 9.85 10.21 6.19
C TRP A 378 9.30 8.82 5.91
N ILE A 379 8.69 8.22 6.93
CA ILE A 379 7.78 7.09 6.78
C ILE A 379 6.36 7.58 7.00
N ILE A 380 5.51 7.35 6.01
CA ILE A 380 4.11 7.75 5.97
C ILE A 380 3.25 6.52 6.25
N PHE A 381 2.23 6.67 7.07
CA PHE A 381 1.34 5.57 7.49
C PHE A 381 -0.05 6.10 7.85
N ARG A 382 -1.07 5.25 7.76
CA ARG A 382 -2.41 5.56 8.28
C ARG A 382 -2.58 5.01 9.69
N ALA A 383 -3.33 5.71 10.53
CA ALA A 383 -3.62 5.27 11.89
C ALA A 383 -4.95 5.81 12.41
N ASN A 384 -5.48 5.17 13.44
CA ASN A 384 -6.75 5.53 14.08
C ASN A 384 -6.63 5.76 15.59
N PHE A 385 -5.42 6.03 16.10
CA PHE A 385 -5.21 6.29 17.54
C PHE A 385 -5.94 7.55 18.04
N GLU A 386 -6.33 8.47 17.14
CA GLU A 386 -7.18 9.63 17.44
C GLU A 386 -8.70 9.34 17.35
N GLY A 387 -9.11 8.09 17.06
CA GLY A 387 -10.51 7.67 16.96
C GLY A 387 -11.06 7.56 15.53
N GLN A 388 -10.48 8.27 14.56
CA GLN A 388 -10.77 8.15 13.13
C GLN A 388 -9.48 7.89 12.34
N SER A 389 -9.60 7.29 11.15
CA SER A 389 -8.43 7.07 10.29
C SER A 389 -7.90 8.40 9.76
N GLU A 390 -6.62 8.65 9.98
CA GLU A 390 -5.86 9.76 9.40
C GLU A 390 -4.51 9.25 8.86
N VAL A 391 -3.84 10.07 8.06
CA VAL A 391 -2.49 9.81 7.57
C VAL A 391 -1.48 10.66 8.33
N TYR A 392 -0.38 10.02 8.73
CA TYR A 392 0.70 10.60 9.51
C TYR A 392 2.03 10.33 8.81
N ALA A 393 3.06 11.09 9.19
CA ALA A 393 4.43 10.88 8.78
C ALA A 393 5.35 10.97 10.00
N VAL A 394 6.34 10.09 10.09
CA VAL A 394 7.42 10.16 11.07
C VAL A 394 8.74 10.42 10.38
N LYS A 395 9.54 11.32 10.95
CA LYS A 395 10.86 11.67 10.42
C LYS A 395 11.85 10.53 10.72
N ILE A 396 12.70 10.21 9.75
CA ILE A 396 13.80 9.23 9.89
C ILE A 396 15.18 9.86 9.94
#